data_AF-A0A7I7R5A6-F1
#
_entry.id   AF-A0A7I7R5A6-F1
#
_cell.length_a   1.000
_cell.length_b   1.000
_cell.length_c   1.000
_cell.angle_alpha   90.00
_cell.angle_beta   90.00
_cell.angle_gamma   90.00
#
_symmetry.space_group_name_H-M   'P 1'
#
loop_
_entity.id
_entity.type
_entity.pdbx_description
1 polymer ?
#
loop_
_entity_poly.entity_id
_entity_poly.type
_entity_poly.pdbx_seq_one_letter_code
_entity_poly.pdbx_strand_id
1 'polypeptide(L)'
;MTVYVITGPPAAGKSAWVREHAQPGRDITIDYDTLANALTAQPADNHSHGQHTHELTLTVRRTAIQGALKLATMLPINVFIIDSYLSPTAVAQYEEIGATLLTLDPGKTVVMDRCRETNRPNHAITAAERWYQR
;
A
#
# COMPACT_ATOMS: atom_id res chain seq x y z
N MET A 1 13.25 -5.06 -14.62
CA MET A 1 12.86 -4.88 -13.21
C MET A 1 12.03 -3.61 -13.15
N THR A 2 10.96 -3.58 -12.37
CA THR A 2 10.14 -2.37 -12.22
C THR A 2 9.72 -2.22 -10.77
N VAL A 3 9.88 -1.01 -10.25
CA VAL A 3 9.31 -0.61 -8.96
C VAL A 3 7.95 0.02 -9.26
N TYR A 4 6.88 -0.60 -8.80
CA TYR A 4 5.53 -0.08 -8.89
C TYR A 4 5.14 0.55 -7.55
N VAL A 5 4.70 1.80 -7.57
CA VAL A 5 4.15 2.48 -6.40
C VAL A 5 2.66 2.71 -6.64
N ILE A 6 1.83 1.97 -5.90
CA ILE A 6 0.39 1.95 -6.06
C ILE A 6 -0.23 2.86 -5.01
N THR A 7 -0.87 3.92 -5.48
CA THR A 7 -1.58 4.90 -4.65
C THR A 7 -3.06 4.95 -4.97
N GLY A 8 -3.83 5.62 -4.12
CA GLY A 8 -5.29 5.71 -4.22
C GLY A 8 -5.98 5.59 -2.87
N PRO A 9 -7.30 5.87 -2.81
CA PRO A 9 -8.04 5.88 -1.57
C PRO A 9 -8.15 4.48 -0.95
N PRO A 10 -8.44 4.35 0.36
CA PRO A 10 -8.87 3.09 0.96
C PRO A 10 -9.96 2.42 0.13
N ALA A 11 -10.01 1.08 0.12
CA ALA A 11 -10.98 0.30 -0.67
C ALA A 11 -10.96 0.49 -2.20
N ALA A 12 -9.98 1.20 -2.78
CA ALA A 12 -9.83 1.33 -4.23
C ALA A 12 -9.54 0.00 -4.96
N GLY A 13 -9.08 -1.03 -4.24
CA GLY A 13 -8.70 -2.32 -4.83
C GLY A 13 -7.18 -2.51 -5.00
N LYS A 14 -6.35 -1.68 -4.36
CA LYS A 14 -4.88 -1.73 -4.49
C LYS A 14 -4.27 -3.10 -4.20
N SER A 15 -4.61 -3.70 -3.05
CA SER A 15 -4.09 -5.03 -2.69
C SER A 15 -4.62 -6.13 -3.61
N ALA A 16 -5.82 -5.98 -4.19
CA ALA A 16 -6.33 -6.91 -5.20
C ALA A 16 -5.54 -6.81 -6.50
N TRP A 17 -5.35 -5.59 -7.01
CA TRP A 17 -4.54 -5.33 -8.21
C TRP A 17 -3.11 -5.88 -8.06
N VAL A 18 -2.44 -5.64 -6.93
CA VAL A 18 -1.09 -6.17 -6.70
C VAL A 18 -1.08 -7.70 -6.71
N ARG A 19 -2.07 -8.38 -6.11
CA ARG A 19 -2.16 -9.85 -6.14
C ARG A 19 -2.35 -10.41 -7.55
N GLU A 20 -3.02 -9.68 -8.43
CA GLU A 20 -3.24 -10.09 -9.82
C GLU A 20 -2.00 -9.86 -10.71
N HIS A 21 -1.12 -8.92 -10.35
CA HIS A 21 0.01 -8.52 -11.19
C HIS A 21 1.38 -9.00 -10.68
N ALA A 22 1.52 -9.26 -9.39
CA ALA A 22 2.76 -9.76 -8.80
C ALA A 22 2.91 -11.26 -9.03
N GLN A 23 4.12 -11.73 -9.38
CA GLN A 23 4.42 -13.15 -9.48
C GLN A 23 4.69 -13.74 -8.08
N PRO A 24 3.86 -14.67 -7.57
CA PRO A 24 4.07 -15.27 -6.25
C PRO A 24 5.40 -16.03 -6.16
N GLY A 25 6.06 -15.92 -5.01
CA GLY A 25 7.36 -16.57 -4.75
C GLY A 25 8.57 -15.90 -5.43
N ARG A 26 8.35 -14.86 -6.24
CA ARG A 26 9.41 -14.11 -6.93
C ARG A 26 9.39 -12.63 -6.60
N ASP A 27 8.26 -11.97 -6.81
CA ASP A 27 8.15 -10.52 -6.66
C ASP A 27 7.93 -10.12 -5.20
N ILE A 28 8.33 -8.90 -4.86
CA ILE A 28 8.21 -8.36 -3.51
C ILE A 28 6.98 -7.46 -3.44
N THR A 29 6.10 -7.70 -2.45
CA THR A 29 4.93 -6.87 -2.18
C THR A 29 5.05 -6.24 -0.79
N ILE A 30 4.91 -4.92 -0.70
CA ILE A 30 4.99 -4.16 0.55
C ILE A 30 3.67 -3.40 0.73
N ASP A 31 2.83 -3.93 1.61
CA ASP A 31 1.53 -3.36 1.99
C ASP A 31 1.47 -3.20 3.52
N TYR A 32 1.06 -2.01 3.96
CA TYR A 32 0.98 -1.69 5.39
C TYR A 32 0.03 -2.65 6.12
N ASP A 33 -1.17 -2.89 5.59
CA ASP A 33 -2.16 -3.73 6.27
C ASP A 33 -1.69 -5.19 6.37
N THR A 34 -1.09 -5.70 5.29
CA THR A 34 -0.51 -7.04 5.25
C THR A 34 0.62 -7.20 6.27
N LEU A 35 1.53 -6.21 6.35
CA LEU A 35 2.63 -6.22 7.31
C LEU A 35 2.11 -6.14 8.76
N ALA A 36 1.18 -5.22 9.03
CA ALA A 36 0.59 -5.07 10.36
C ALA A 36 -0.09 -6.36 10.82
N ASN A 37 -0.90 -6.98 9.95
CA ASN A 37 -1.57 -8.24 10.25
C ASN A 37 -0.58 -9.38 10.54
N ALA A 38 0.47 -9.50 9.73
CA ALA A 38 1.51 -10.50 9.93
C ALA A 38 2.27 -10.31 11.26
N LEU A 39 2.59 -9.06 11.62
CA LEU A 39 3.31 -8.73 12.85
C LEU A 39 2.49 -9.01 14.12
N THR A 40 1.17 -9.02 14.02
CA THR A 40 0.27 -9.23 15.17
C THR A 40 -0.56 -10.52 15.10
N ALA A 41 -0.24 -11.43 14.17
CA ALA A 41 -0.99 -12.67 13.92
C ALA A 41 -2.50 -12.47 13.72
N GLN A 42 -2.88 -11.38 13.04
CA GLN A 42 -4.28 -11.06 12.72
C GLN A 42 -4.68 -11.64 11.34
N PRO A 43 -5.99 -11.86 11.11
CA PRO A 43 -6.51 -12.20 9.79
C PRO A 43 -6.10 -11.20 8.70
N ALA A 44 -5.94 -11.66 7.46
CA ALA A 44 -5.44 -10.84 6.35
C ALA A 44 -6.38 -9.67 5.97
N ASP A 45 -7.67 -9.77 6.29
CA ASP A 45 -8.70 -8.77 6.06
C ASP A 45 -8.90 -7.81 7.26
N ASN A 46 -8.08 -7.92 8.31
CA ASN A 46 -8.10 -6.94 9.38
C ASN A 46 -7.50 -5.60 8.94
N HIS A 47 -8.19 -4.51 9.27
CA HIS A 47 -7.80 -3.14 8.93
C HIS A 47 -7.82 -2.21 10.15
N SER A 48 -7.87 -2.80 11.35
CA SER A 48 -7.83 -2.11 12.63
C SER A 48 -6.55 -2.48 13.37
N HIS A 49 -5.70 -1.48 13.62
CA HIS A 49 -4.38 -1.68 14.21
C HIS A 49 -4.19 -0.72 15.38
N GLY A 50 -3.69 -1.23 16.50
CA GLY A 50 -3.35 -0.40 17.66
C GLY A 50 -2.13 0.49 17.41
N GLN A 51 -1.90 1.47 18.29
CA GLN A 51 -0.78 2.41 18.15
C GLN A 51 0.59 1.72 18.12
N HIS A 52 0.82 0.74 19.00
CA HIS A 52 2.09 0.00 19.04
C HIS A 52 2.33 -0.78 17.72
N THR A 53 1.27 -1.39 17.17
CA THR A 53 1.32 -2.03 15.85
C THR A 53 1.65 -1.03 14.76
N HIS A 54 1.05 0.17 14.80
CA HIS A 54 1.29 1.22 13.83
C HIS A 54 2.75 1.68 13.78
N GLU A 55 3.32 2.02 14.94
CA GLU A 55 4.70 2.49 15.04
C GLU A 55 5.72 1.43 14.57
N LEU A 56 5.52 0.17 14.97
CA LEU A 56 6.35 -0.94 14.51
C LEU A 56 6.20 -1.17 13.00
N THR A 57 4.96 -1.18 12.49
CA THR A 57 4.69 -1.40 11.06
C THR A 57 5.32 -0.33 10.19
N LEU A 58 5.27 0.94 10.61
CA LEU A 58 5.95 2.02 9.88
C LEU A 58 7.47 1.80 9.81
N THR A 59 8.07 1.35 10.91
CA THR A 59 9.51 1.05 10.97
C THR A 59 9.86 -0.11 10.05
N VAL A 60 9.13 -1.24 10.16
CA VAL A 60 9.31 -2.42 9.31
C VAL A 60 9.13 -2.07 7.83
N ARG A 61 8.07 -1.31 7.50
CA ARG A 61 7.77 -0.89 6.12
C ARG A 61 8.90 -0.06 5.53
N ARG A 62 9.42 0.94 6.26
CA ARG A 62 10.54 1.77 5.78
C ARG A 62 11.78 0.92 5.47
N THR A 63 12.15 0.04 6.38
CA THR A 63 13.31 -0.85 6.19
C THR A 63 13.08 -1.84 5.05
N ALA A 64 11.87 -2.40 4.92
CA ALA A 64 11.50 -3.30 3.83
C ALA A 64 11.60 -2.61 2.47
N ILE A 65 11.12 -1.36 2.34
CA ILE A 65 11.23 -0.58 1.10
C ILE A 65 12.71 -0.38 0.75
N GLN A 66 13.53 0.09 1.69
CA GLN A 66 14.97 0.30 1.43
C GLN A 66 15.67 -0.99 0.97
N GLY A 67 15.39 -2.11 1.65
CA GLY A 67 15.94 -3.42 1.27
C GLY A 67 15.47 -3.86 -0.11
N ALA A 68 14.18 -3.72 -0.41
CA ALA A 68 13.59 -4.11 -1.70
C ALA A 68 14.14 -3.26 -2.85
N LEU A 69 14.29 -1.95 -2.66
CA LEU A 69 14.90 -1.06 -3.66
C LEU A 69 16.35 -1.45 -3.96
N LYS A 70 17.13 -1.77 -2.93
CA LYS A 70 18.50 -2.28 -3.11
C LYS A 70 18.51 -3.63 -3.85
N LEU A 71 17.64 -4.57 -3.48
CA LEU A 71 17.56 -5.87 -4.16
C LEU A 71 17.13 -5.72 -5.61
N ALA A 72 16.23 -4.80 -5.91
CA ALA A 72 15.77 -4.53 -7.25
C ALA A 72 16.94 -4.14 -8.17
N THR A 73 17.95 -3.41 -7.70
CA THR A 73 19.12 -3.06 -8.55
C THR A 73 20.04 -4.26 -8.85
N MET A 74 19.92 -5.36 -8.13
CA MET A 74 20.81 -6.52 -8.22
C MET A 74 20.13 -7.75 -8.83
N LEU A 75 18.79 -7.83 -8.76
CA LEU A 75 18.03 -9.02 -9.10
C LEU A 75 16.91 -8.70 -10.11
N PRO A 76 16.58 -9.62 -11.03
CA PRO A 76 15.50 -9.42 -12.00
C PRO A 76 14.11 -9.68 -11.37
N ILE A 77 13.75 -8.90 -10.36
CA ILE A 77 12.47 -8.96 -9.63
C ILE A 77 11.67 -7.66 -9.83
N ASN A 78 10.36 -7.72 -9.60
CA ASN A 78 9.54 -6.53 -9.45
C ASN A 78 9.27 -6.24 -7.96
N VAL A 79 9.07 -4.97 -7.64
CA VAL A 79 8.71 -4.52 -6.30
C VAL A 79 7.42 -3.73 -6.38
N PHE A 80 6.41 -4.14 -5.62
CA PHE A 80 5.12 -3.49 -5.52
C PHE A 80 4.97 -2.85 -4.15
N ILE A 81 4.85 -1.53 -4.10
CA ILE A 81 4.70 -0.75 -2.87
C ILE A 81 3.30 -0.15 -2.86
N ILE A 82 2.48 -0.51 -1.89
CA ILE A 82 1.21 0.18 -1.66
C ILE A 82 1.48 1.38 -0.76
N ASP A 83 1.20 2.56 -1.26
CA ASP A 83 1.24 3.81 -0.51
C ASP A 83 0.01 4.66 -0.81
N SER A 84 -0.97 4.59 0.09
CA SER A 84 -2.23 5.34 -0.06
C SER A 84 -2.03 6.85 0.04
N TYR A 85 -0.89 7.32 0.57
CA TYR A 85 -0.58 8.73 0.65
C TYR A 85 0.88 9.05 0.37
N LEU A 86 1.15 9.43 -0.88
CA LEU A 86 2.44 9.95 -1.28
C LEU A 86 2.52 11.45 -0.97
N SER A 87 3.51 11.84 -0.16
CA SER A 87 3.91 13.24 -0.05
C SER A 87 4.63 13.68 -1.34
N PRO A 88 4.66 14.99 -1.67
CA PRO A 88 5.42 15.48 -2.82
C PRO A 88 6.90 15.04 -2.81
N THR A 89 7.51 15.00 -1.62
CA THR A 89 8.88 14.50 -1.44
C THR A 89 8.99 13.01 -1.77
N ALA A 90 8.04 12.18 -1.35
CA ALA A 90 8.04 10.76 -1.66
C ALA A 90 7.83 10.51 -3.16
N VAL A 91 6.96 11.29 -3.82
CA VAL A 91 6.78 11.25 -5.28
C VAL A 91 8.12 11.50 -5.98
N ALA A 92 8.79 12.61 -5.65
CA ALA A 92 10.07 12.96 -6.26
C ALA A 92 11.14 11.86 -6.06
N GLN A 93 11.21 11.26 -4.87
CA GLN A 93 12.13 10.14 -4.59
C GLN A 93 11.84 8.90 -5.45
N TYR A 94 10.56 8.57 -5.66
CA TYR A 94 10.18 7.44 -6.51
C TYR A 94 10.40 7.71 -7.99
N GLU A 95 10.16 8.95 -8.44
CA GLU A 95 10.45 9.38 -9.81
C GLU A 95 11.95 9.36 -10.12
N GLU A 96 12.80 9.79 -9.18
CA GLU A 96 14.27 9.79 -9.32
C GLU A 96 14.83 8.39 -9.59
N ILE A 97 14.23 7.36 -8.98
CA ILE A 97 14.63 5.95 -9.20
C ILE A 97 13.90 5.29 -10.38
N GLY A 98 13.12 6.06 -11.15
CA GLY A 98 12.36 5.56 -12.30
C GLY A 98 11.21 4.62 -11.95
N ALA A 99 10.61 4.76 -10.76
CA ALA A 99 9.47 3.96 -10.37
C ALA A 99 8.22 4.32 -11.21
N THR A 100 7.37 3.32 -11.44
CA THR A 100 6.06 3.50 -12.07
C THR A 100 5.02 3.83 -11.00
N LEU A 101 4.55 5.07 -10.96
CA LEU A 101 3.47 5.49 -10.07
C LEU A 101 2.11 5.14 -10.71
N LEU A 102 1.31 4.33 -10.02
CA LEU A 102 -0.02 3.92 -10.45
C LEU A 102 -1.06 4.41 -9.46
N THR A 103 -1.98 5.26 -9.93
CA THR A 103 -3.13 5.68 -9.13
C THR A 103 -4.32 4.80 -9.46
N LEU A 104 -4.82 4.06 -8.47
CA LEU A 104 -6.06 3.30 -8.57
C LEU A 104 -7.17 4.07 -7.87
N ASP A 105 -8.12 4.57 -8.66
CA ASP A 105 -9.29 5.28 -8.18
C ASP A 105 -10.53 4.88 -8.99
N PRO A 106 -11.44 4.08 -8.43
CA PRO A 106 -12.70 3.73 -9.10
C PRO A 106 -13.79 4.81 -8.90
N GLY A 107 -13.47 5.93 -8.25
CA GLY A 107 -14.39 7.02 -7.94
C GLY A 107 -14.99 6.95 -6.54
N LYS A 108 -15.33 8.14 -6.01
CA LYS A 108 -15.78 8.33 -4.63
C LYS A 108 -16.96 7.46 -4.24
N THR A 109 -17.99 7.40 -5.08
CA THR A 109 -19.19 6.59 -4.80
C THR A 109 -18.81 5.12 -4.58
N VAL A 110 -18.05 4.54 -5.51
CA VAL A 110 -17.62 3.13 -5.43
C VAL A 110 -16.76 2.87 -4.19
N VAL A 111 -15.83 3.77 -3.86
CA VAL A 111 -14.99 3.63 -2.66
C VAL A 111 -15.82 3.70 -1.39
N MET A 112 -16.74 4.65 -1.27
CA MET A 112 -17.56 4.81 -0.08
C MET A 112 -18.52 3.64 0.10
N ASP A 113 -19.09 3.11 -0.99
CA ASP A 113 -19.95 1.92 -0.96
C ASP A 113 -19.17 0.69 -0.52
N ARG A 114 -17.99 0.44 -1.10
CA ARG A 114 -17.10 -0.64 -0.66
C ARG A 114 -16.70 -0.53 0.80
N CYS A 115 -16.43 0.69 1.28
CA CYS A 115 -16.12 0.91 2.70
C CYS A 115 -17.27 0.47 3.62
N ARG A 116 -18.53 0.74 3.23
CA ARG A 116 -19.71 0.30 3.98
C ARG A 116 -19.92 -1.21 3.89
N GLU A 117 -19.84 -1.77 2.69
CA GLU A 117 -20.05 -3.20 2.43
C GLU A 117 -19.05 -4.09 3.16
N THR A 118 -17.78 -3.67 3.24
CA THR A 118 -16.73 -4.42 3.95
C THR A 118 -16.57 -3.98 5.41
N ASN A 119 -17.55 -3.27 5.97
CA ASN A 119 -17.56 -2.79 7.35
C ASN A 119 -16.23 -2.15 7.79
N ARG A 120 -15.70 -1.24 6.96
CA ARG A 120 -14.41 -0.59 7.24
C ARG A 120 -14.50 0.23 8.52
N PRO A 121 -13.43 0.27 9.33
CA PRO A 121 -13.42 1.10 10.52
C PRO A 121 -13.50 2.59 10.15
N ASN A 122 -14.05 3.41 11.06
CA ASN A 122 -14.33 4.83 10.81
C ASN A 122 -13.09 5.61 10.32
N HIS A 123 -11.89 5.30 10.82
CA HIS A 123 -10.66 5.96 10.36
C HIS A 123 -10.38 5.73 8.88
N ALA A 124 -10.73 4.56 8.33
CA ALA A 124 -10.57 4.27 6.91
C ALA A 124 -11.59 5.03 6.06
N ILE A 125 -12.81 5.23 6.57
CA ILE A 125 -13.84 6.07 5.92
C ILE A 125 -13.37 7.53 5.89
N THR A 126 -12.93 8.07 7.02
CA THR A 126 -12.37 9.43 7.09
C THR A 126 -11.16 9.59 6.19
N ALA A 127 -10.28 8.59 6.10
CA ALA A 127 -9.13 8.62 5.20
C ALA A 127 -9.55 8.65 3.72
N ALA A 128 -10.60 7.92 3.34
CA ALA A 128 -11.15 7.98 1.98
C ALA A 128 -11.75 9.35 1.67
N GLU A 129 -12.53 9.94 2.58
CA GLU A 129 -13.08 11.28 2.41
C GLU A 129 -11.99 12.34 2.22
N ARG A 130 -10.94 12.28 3.07
CA ARG A 130 -9.78 13.18 2.97
C ARG A 130 -9.03 13.02 1.66
N TRP A 131 -8.99 11.81 1.08
CA TRP A 131 -8.34 11.58 -0.20
C TRP A 131 -9.04 12.34 -1.34
N TYR A 132 -10.38 12.34 -1.36
CA TYR A 132 -11.18 13.03 -2.38
C TYR A 132 -11.36 14.55 -2.16
N GLN A 133 -10.86 15.10 -1.06
CA GLN A 133 -10.91 16.53 -0.75
C GLN A 133 -9.62 17.27 -1.15
N ARG A 134 -8.66 16.57 -1.76
CA ARG A 134 -7.38 17.13 -2.19
C ARG A 134 -7.47 17.84 -3.53
#